data_AF-A0A221NMD1-F1
#
_entry.id   AF-A0A221NMD1-F1
#
_cell.length_a   1.000
_cell.length_b   1.000
_cell.length_c   1.000
_cell.angle_alpha   90.00
_cell.angle_beta   90.00
_cell.angle_gamma   90.00
#
_symmetry.space_group_name_H-M   'P 1'
#
loop_
_entity.id
_entity.type
_entity.pdbx_description
1 polymer ?
#
loop_
_entity_poly.entity_id
_entity_poly.type
_entity_poly.pdbx_seq_one_letter_code
_entity_poly.pdbx_strand_id
1 'polypeptide(L)'
;MAGRFQVENAMGVRWAEGKRNSAVKFVVVNNNLATWQARIKCVDPRKFGDTNTKTASVGANATNISHRGNYNATPQFVVDGSMPGGYILTFRGQIFTVTQPLVSGQPHDIDYNDGRLRIGGSIIHGGVGYGFTPLVPPGVSTALSIVPRTTGAANATVRLLDTYI
;
A
#
# COMPACT_ATOMS: atom_id res chain seq x y z
N MET A 1 3.93 22.81 -4.32
CA MET A 1 2.62 22.14 -4.39
C MET A 1 2.82 20.77 -5.03
N ALA A 2 2.56 19.72 -4.27
CA ALA A 2 2.47 18.35 -4.76
C ALA A 2 0.99 18.00 -4.91
N GLY A 3 0.65 17.08 -5.81
CA GLY A 3 -0.71 16.66 -6.03
C GLY A 3 -0.77 15.32 -6.77
N ARG A 4 -1.95 14.70 -6.70
CA ARG A 4 -2.25 13.45 -7.36
C ARG A 4 -2.75 13.74 -8.78
N PHE A 5 -2.03 13.24 -9.78
CA PHE A 5 -2.35 13.44 -11.19
C PHE A 5 -2.99 12.19 -11.76
N GLN A 6 -4.09 12.37 -12.48
CA GLN A 6 -4.66 11.32 -13.31
C GLN A 6 -3.78 11.14 -14.55
N VAL A 7 -3.33 9.92 -14.79
CA VAL A 7 -2.54 9.53 -15.96
C VAL A 7 -3.39 8.56 -16.77
N GLU A 8 -3.98 9.05 -17.84
CA GLU A 8 -4.79 8.24 -18.75
C GLU A 8 -3.96 7.71 -19.91
N ASN A 9 -4.14 6.43 -20.20
CA ASN A 9 -3.84 5.86 -21.50
C ASN A 9 -4.99 4.92 -21.91
N ALA A 10 -4.90 4.30 -23.08
CA ALA A 10 -5.92 3.38 -23.59
C ALA A 10 -6.25 2.18 -22.66
N MET A 11 -5.45 1.94 -21.61
CA MET A 11 -5.59 0.83 -20.67
C MET A 11 -6.16 1.24 -19.28
N GLY A 12 -6.81 2.41 -19.18
CA GLY A 12 -7.60 2.81 -18.01
C GLY A 12 -7.03 3.96 -17.18
N VAL A 13 -7.76 4.35 -16.15
CA VAL A 13 -7.42 5.46 -15.24
C VAL A 13 -6.34 5.01 -14.26
N ARG A 14 -5.25 5.76 -14.18
CA ARG A 14 -4.15 5.54 -13.24
C ARG A 14 -3.78 6.84 -12.57
N TRP A 15 -3.04 6.75 -11.47
CA TRP A 15 -2.68 7.90 -10.66
C TRP A 15 -1.18 7.95 -10.39
N ALA A 16 -0.59 9.13 -10.45
CA ALA A 16 0.80 9.36 -10.07
C ALA A 16 0.91 10.58 -9.15
N GLU A 17 1.79 10.50 -8.16
CA GLU A 17 2.08 11.62 -7.27
C GLU A 17 3.17 12.50 -7.87
N GLY A 18 2.83 13.75 -8.15
CA GLY A 18 3.70 14.69 -8.85
C GLY A 18 3.83 16.03 -8.15
N LYS A 19 4.85 16.79 -8.51
CA LYS A 19 4.99 18.20 -8.15
C LYS A 19 5.52 19.01 -9.32
N ARG A 20 5.17 20.30 -9.38
CA ARG A 20 5.71 21.21 -10.40
C ARG A 20 7.23 21.27 -10.28
N ASN A 21 7.92 21.04 -11.39
CA ASN A 21 9.38 20.94 -11.45
C ASN A 21 10.06 22.19 -12.01
N SER A 22 9.31 23.11 -12.61
CA SER A 22 9.84 24.36 -13.16
C SER A 22 8.76 25.44 -13.28
N ALA A 23 9.18 26.66 -13.64
CA ALA A 23 8.26 27.68 -14.12
C ALA A 23 7.43 27.15 -15.32
N VAL A 24 6.20 27.66 -15.45
CA VAL A 24 5.34 27.41 -16.61
C VAL A 24 5.92 28.20 -17.78
N LYS A 25 6.15 27.53 -18.91
CA LYS A 25 6.44 28.24 -20.16
C LYS A 25 5.11 28.72 -20.70
N PHE A 26 4.98 30.01 -20.93
CA PHE A 26 3.77 30.64 -21.44
C PHE A 26 4.14 31.42 -22.69
N VAL A 27 3.46 31.15 -23.81
CA VAL A 27 3.71 31.79 -25.10
C VAL A 27 2.39 32.32 -25.62
N VAL A 28 2.30 33.65 -25.74
CA VAL A 28 1.16 34.31 -26.36
C VAL A 28 1.24 34.07 -27.86
N VAL A 29 0.19 33.46 -28.43
CA VAL A 29 0.07 33.23 -29.88
C VAL A 29 -0.59 34.45 -30.53
N ASN A 30 -1.62 35.00 -29.90
CA ASN A 30 -2.27 36.26 -30.27
C ASN A 30 -3.05 36.83 -29.06
N ASN A 31 -3.81 37.91 -29.26
CA ASN A 31 -4.54 38.59 -28.19
C ASN A 31 -5.54 37.70 -27.42
N ASN A 32 -6.00 36.60 -27.99
CA ASN A 32 -7.02 35.71 -27.40
C ASN A 32 -6.53 34.27 -27.21
N LEU A 33 -5.26 33.97 -27.53
CA LEU A 33 -4.73 32.61 -27.50
C LEU A 33 -3.32 32.60 -26.94
N ALA A 34 -3.08 31.71 -25.98
CA ALA A 34 -1.74 31.38 -25.51
C ALA A 34 -1.60 29.88 -25.38
N THR A 35 -0.38 29.39 -25.61
CA THR A 35 0.01 28.02 -25.26
C THR A 35 0.82 28.04 -23.98
N TRP A 36 0.70 26.99 -23.19
CA TRP A 36 1.47 26.86 -21.97
C TRP A 36 1.95 25.43 -21.78
N GLN A 37 3.10 25.30 -21.13
CA GLN A 37 3.69 24.02 -20.78
C GLN A 37 4.15 24.04 -19.33
N ALA A 38 3.67 23.10 -18.53
CA ALA A 38 4.15 22.85 -17.18
C ALA A 38 4.95 21.54 -17.14
N ARG A 39 6.11 21.56 -16.47
CA ARG A 39 6.88 20.35 -16.18
C ARG A 39 6.48 19.81 -14.82
N ILE A 40 6.05 18.56 -14.76
CA ILE A 40 5.74 17.85 -13.53
C ILE A 40 6.84 16.81 -13.27
N LYS A 41 7.32 16.74 -12.03
CA LYS A 41 8.23 15.70 -11.55
C LYS A 41 7.45 14.77 -10.63
N CYS A 42 7.38 13.50 -11.01
CA CYS A 42 6.94 12.42 -10.13
C CYS A 42 8.19 11.89 -9.41
N VAL A 43 8.24 12.03 -8.09
CA VAL A 43 9.38 11.51 -7.29
C VAL A 43 9.34 10.00 -7.24
N ASP A 44 8.13 9.47 -7.11
CA ASP A 44 7.84 8.06 -7.34
C ASP A 44 7.57 7.86 -8.84
N PRO A 45 8.36 7.04 -9.56
CA PRO A 45 8.13 6.79 -10.97
C PRO A 45 6.90 5.90 -11.23
N ARG A 46 6.30 5.33 -10.19
CA ARG A 46 5.17 4.40 -10.30
C ARG A 46 3.85 5.13 -10.59
N LYS A 47 2.98 4.45 -11.35
CA LYS A 47 1.55 4.78 -11.50
C LYS A 47 0.74 3.74 -10.73
N PHE A 48 -0.33 4.16 -10.07
CA PHE A 48 -1.20 3.30 -9.27
C PHE A 48 -2.60 3.22 -9.87
N GLY A 49 -3.09 2.01 -10.10
CA GLY A 49 -4.44 1.73 -10.59
C GLY A 49 -5.39 1.35 -9.47
N ASP A 50 -6.23 0.35 -9.72
CA ASP A 50 -7.23 -0.14 -8.78
C ASP A 50 -6.59 -0.78 -7.54
N THR A 51 -7.35 -0.79 -6.44
CA THR A 51 -6.93 -1.43 -5.18
C THR A 51 -7.65 -2.77 -5.01
N ASN A 52 -6.90 -3.87 -4.99
CA ASN A 52 -7.43 -5.16 -4.59
C ASN A 52 -7.38 -5.27 -3.05
N THR A 53 -8.55 -5.48 -2.44
CA THR A 53 -8.67 -5.62 -0.99
C THR A 53 -9.16 -7.01 -0.63
N LYS A 54 -8.48 -7.67 0.30
CA LYS A 54 -8.86 -8.99 0.83
C LYS A 54 -8.67 -9.03 2.34
N THR A 55 -9.50 -9.81 3.01
CA THR A 55 -9.44 -9.95 4.47
C THR A 55 -9.27 -11.41 4.83
N ALA A 56 -8.26 -11.69 5.66
CA ALA A 56 -8.11 -12.97 6.36
C ALA A 56 -8.57 -12.80 7.81
N SER A 57 -9.10 -13.86 8.39
CA SER A 57 -9.48 -13.93 9.81
C SER A 57 -8.73 -15.09 10.45
N VAL A 58 -8.63 -15.10 11.78
CA VAL A 58 -8.09 -16.27 12.49
C VAL A 58 -8.91 -17.52 12.11
N GLY A 59 -8.23 -18.54 11.59
CA GLY A 59 -8.85 -19.78 11.12
C GLY A 59 -9.40 -19.73 9.69
N ALA A 60 -9.35 -18.57 9.00
CA ALA A 60 -9.82 -18.40 7.63
C ALA A 60 -8.86 -17.56 6.79
N ASN A 61 -8.08 -18.23 5.94
CA ASN A 61 -7.08 -17.57 5.09
C ASN A 61 -7.74 -16.83 3.92
N ALA A 62 -7.16 -15.69 3.53
CA ALA A 62 -7.49 -15.05 2.27
C ALA A 62 -6.57 -15.60 1.16
N THR A 63 -7.16 -15.95 0.01
CA THR A 63 -6.46 -16.44 -1.17
C THR A 63 -6.75 -15.54 -2.38
N ASN A 64 -6.06 -15.77 -3.49
CA ASN A 64 -6.26 -15.00 -4.73
C ASN A 64 -6.02 -13.50 -4.56
N ILE A 65 -5.02 -13.16 -3.75
CA ILE A 65 -4.51 -11.80 -3.61
C ILE A 65 -3.50 -11.59 -4.74
N SER A 66 -3.81 -10.72 -5.69
CA SER A 66 -2.95 -10.41 -6.84
C SER A 66 -3.23 -9.01 -7.37
N HIS A 67 -2.34 -8.51 -8.21
CA HIS A 67 -2.48 -7.21 -8.89
C HIS A 67 -2.21 -7.35 -10.38
N ARG A 68 -2.82 -6.47 -11.19
CA ARG A 68 -2.76 -6.43 -12.67
C ARG A 68 -1.70 -5.48 -13.22
N GLY A 69 -1.00 -4.79 -12.32
CA GLY A 69 0.18 -3.96 -12.61
C GLY A 69 1.28 -4.65 -13.42
N ASN A 70 2.19 -3.89 -14.04
CA ASN A 70 3.41 -4.41 -14.70
C ASN A 70 4.68 -4.23 -13.85
N TYR A 71 4.55 -3.71 -12.63
CA TYR A 71 5.63 -3.53 -11.67
C TYR A 71 5.24 -4.13 -10.31
N ASN A 72 6.22 -4.58 -9.54
CA ASN A 72 5.98 -5.19 -8.23
C ASN A 72 5.18 -4.26 -7.31
N ALA A 73 4.05 -4.75 -6.80
CA ALA A 73 3.22 -4.00 -5.85
C ALA A 73 3.68 -4.20 -4.41
N THR A 74 3.49 -3.16 -3.59
CA THR A 74 3.79 -3.19 -2.15
C THR A 74 2.48 -3.32 -1.38
N PRO A 75 2.32 -4.35 -0.54
CA PRO A 75 1.10 -4.55 0.23
C PRO A 75 1.03 -3.60 1.43
N GLN A 76 -0.18 -3.20 1.78
CA GLN A 76 -0.50 -2.48 3.01
C GLN A 76 -1.48 -3.32 3.81
N PHE A 77 -1.26 -3.46 5.12
CA PHE A 77 -2.12 -4.24 5.99
C PHE A 77 -2.75 -3.37 7.06
N VAL A 78 -4.00 -3.66 7.36
CA VAL A 78 -4.71 -3.15 8.53
C VAL A 78 -5.17 -4.37 9.32
N VAL A 79 -4.74 -4.46 10.57
CA VAL A 79 -5.12 -5.56 11.47
C VAL A 79 -5.95 -5.00 12.60
N ASP A 80 -7.15 -5.54 12.79
CA ASP A 80 -8.08 -5.13 13.84
C ASP A 80 -8.62 -6.35 14.60
N GLY A 81 -8.81 -6.20 15.91
CA GLY A 81 -9.24 -7.28 16.79
C GLY A 81 -8.61 -7.20 18.18
N SER A 82 -8.48 -8.36 18.83
CA SER A 82 -7.88 -8.46 20.16
C SER A 82 -6.97 -9.67 20.23
N MET A 83 -5.66 -9.41 20.37
CA MET A 83 -4.60 -10.42 20.51
C MET A 83 -3.55 -9.92 21.49
N PRO A 84 -3.71 -10.19 22.81
CA PRO A 84 -2.86 -9.63 23.85
C PRO A 84 -1.37 -10.01 23.74
N GLY A 85 -1.05 -11.16 23.15
CA GLY A 85 0.33 -11.61 22.92
C GLY A 85 0.94 -11.14 21.59
N GLY A 86 0.22 -10.33 20.82
CA GLY A 86 0.54 -10.04 19.42
C GLY A 86 0.16 -11.18 18.48
N TYR A 87 0.68 -11.14 17.26
CA TYR A 87 0.25 -12.04 16.18
C TYR A 87 1.36 -12.37 15.19
N ILE A 88 1.11 -13.40 14.40
CA ILE A 88 1.93 -13.77 13.25
C ILE A 88 1.08 -13.59 12.00
N LEU A 89 1.60 -12.80 11.07
CA LEU A 89 1.03 -12.58 9.76
C LEU A 89 1.86 -13.35 8.74
N THR A 90 1.24 -14.25 7.97
CA THR A 90 1.94 -14.94 6.88
C THR A 90 1.41 -14.43 5.55
N PHE A 91 2.30 -13.91 4.72
CA PHE A 91 1.97 -13.38 3.39
C PHE A 91 2.98 -13.86 2.36
N ARG A 92 2.53 -14.49 1.27
CA ARG A 92 3.43 -15.09 0.26
C ARG A 92 4.44 -16.08 0.85
N GLY A 93 4.02 -16.85 1.85
CA GLY A 93 4.88 -17.79 2.58
C GLY A 93 5.92 -17.13 3.48
N GLN A 94 5.96 -15.80 3.54
CA GLN A 94 6.82 -15.05 4.44
C GLN A 94 6.11 -14.78 5.75
N ILE A 95 6.85 -14.89 6.84
CA ILE A 95 6.32 -14.78 8.20
C ILE A 95 6.72 -13.43 8.78
N PHE A 96 5.75 -12.69 9.29
CA PHE A 96 5.91 -11.41 9.95
C PHE A 96 5.34 -11.49 11.37
N THR A 97 6.20 -11.32 12.36
CA THR A 97 5.83 -11.48 13.77
C THR A 97 5.66 -10.12 14.41
N VAL A 98 4.45 -9.83 14.90
CA VAL A 98 4.15 -8.64 15.68
C VAL A 98 4.08 -9.05 17.14
N THR A 99 4.96 -8.50 17.96
CA THR A 99 5.00 -8.74 19.41
C THR A 99 4.16 -7.74 20.18
N GLN A 100 3.86 -6.59 19.57
CA GLN A 100 2.98 -5.58 20.13
C GLN A 100 1.56 -6.14 20.32
N PRO A 101 0.96 -6.02 21.52
CA PRO A 101 -0.43 -6.39 21.75
C PRO A 101 -1.38 -5.66 20.79
N LEU A 102 -2.27 -6.40 20.15
CA LEU A 102 -3.39 -5.84 19.39
C LEU A 102 -4.57 -5.63 20.33
N VAL A 103 -4.98 -4.38 20.51
CA VAL A 103 -6.08 -3.99 21.40
C VAL A 103 -7.30 -3.63 20.56
N SER A 104 -8.48 -4.08 20.97
CA SER A 104 -9.73 -3.80 20.26
C SER A 104 -9.97 -2.29 20.13
N GLY A 105 -10.31 -1.84 18.92
CA GLY A 105 -10.48 -0.41 18.61
C GLY A 105 -9.17 0.34 18.37
N GLN A 106 -8.02 -0.34 18.44
CA GLN A 106 -6.71 0.20 18.10
C GLN A 106 -6.08 -0.63 16.97
N PRO A 107 -6.53 -0.44 15.72
CA PRO A 107 -6.01 -1.19 14.60
C PRO A 107 -4.52 -0.91 14.40
N HIS A 108 -3.81 -1.92 13.93
CA HIS A 108 -2.43 -1.85 13.53
C HIS A 108 -2.36 -1.62 12.02
N ASP A 109 -1.74 -0.52 11.60
CA ASP A 109 -1.42 -0.25 10.20
C ASP A 109 0.02 -0.68 9.92
N ILE A 110 0.22 -1.54 8.94
CA ILE A 110 1.53 -2.00 8.49
C ILE A 110 1.68 -1.61 7.03
N ASP A 111 2.50 -0.60 6.75
CA ASP A 111 2.84 -0.19 5.39
C ASP A 111 4.22 -0.72 5.02
N TYR A 112 4.30 -1.61 4.03
CA TYR A 112 5.57 -2.16 3.58
C TYR A 112 6.33 -1.24 2.61
N ASN A 113 5.80 -0.07 2.23
CA ASN A 113 6.61 0.94 1.54
C ASN A 113 7.70 1.47 2.47
N ASP A 114 7.43 1.57 3.77
CA ASP A 114 8.41 2.00 4.75
C ASP A 114 8.69 1.00 5.88
N GLY A 115 8.00 -0.14 5.86
CA GLY A 115 8.23 -1.27 6.76
C GLY A 115 7.82 -0.99 8.21
N ARG A 116 6.93 -0.02 8.45
CA ARG A 116 6.60 0.43 9.81
C ARG A 116 5.23 -0.02 10.27
N LEU A 117 5.18 -0.46 11.53
CA LEU A 117 3.95 -0.60 12.29
C LEU A 117 3.52 0.76 12.83
N ARG A 118 2.25 1.09 12.67
CA ARG A 118 1.61 2.26 13.26
C ARG A 118 0.36 1.87 14.02
N ILE A 119 0.08 2.58 15.11
CA ILE A 119 -1.15 2.48 15.89
C ILE A 119 -1.66 3.89 16.10
N GLY A 120 -2.87 4.19 15.64
CA GLY A 120 -3.41 5.56 15.67
C GLY A 120 -2.49 6.58 14.99
N GLY A 121 -1.77 6.18 13.93
CA GLY A 121 -0.82 7.01 13.19
C GLY A 121 0.58 7.15 13.81
N SER A 122 0.79 6.71 15.05
CA SER A 122 2.12 6.76 15.69
C SER A 122 2.98 5.56 15.29
N ILE A 123 4.24 5.80 14.91
CA ILE A 123 5.20 4.74 14.60
C ILE A 123 5.58 4.00 15.88
N ILE A 124 5.46 2.68 15.88
CA ILE A 124 5.83 1.84 17.01
C ILE A 124 7.19 1.20 16.75
N HIS A 125 8.16 1.48 17.63
CA HIS A 125 9.49 0.87 17.60
C HIS A 125 9.53 -0.41 18.44
N GLY A 126 10.23 -1.45 17.98
CA GLY A 126 10.43 -2.70 18.73
C GLY A 126 9.22 -3.66 18.80
N GLY A 127 8.05 -3.27 18.29
CA GLY A 127 6.84 -4.08 18.26
C GLY A 127 6.75 -5.10 17.11
N VAL A 128 7.79 -5.16 16.27
CA VAL A 128 7.87 -5.97 15.04
C VAL A 128 9.16 -6.77 15.06
N GLY A 129 9.05 -8.10 14.94
CA GLY A 129 10.16 -9.00 14.65
C GLY A 129 10.49 -9.01 13.15
N TYR A 130 11.74 -9.37 12.80
CA TYR A 130 12.34 -9.38 11.44
C TYR A 130 11.38 -9.04 10.29
N GLY A 131 11.31 -7.77 9.92
CA GLY A 131 10.44 -7.27 8.86
C GLY A 131 11.09 -7.38 7.49
N PHE A 132 10.64 -8.31 6.66
CA PHE A 132 10.95 -8.30 5.23
C PHE A 132 9.81 -7.62 4.46
N THR A 133 10.10 -6.95 3.34
CA THR A 133 9.11 -6.32 2.46
C THR A 133 8.66 -7.29 1.37
N PRO A 134 7.56 -8.05 1.53
CA PRO A 134 7.10 -8.96 0.50
C PRO A 134 6.51 -8.15 -0.65
N LEU A 135 7.31 -7.93 -1.68
CA LEU A 135 6.81 -7.47 -2.96
C LEU A 135 5.93 -8.57 -3.57
N VAL A 136 4.81 -8.17 -4.14
CA VAL A 136 3.95 -9.05 -4.95
C VAL A 136 4.30 -8.80 -6.41
N PRO A 137 4.74 -9.82 -7.17
CA PRO A 137 4.95 -9.67 -8.60
C PRO A 137 3.62 -9.60 -9.39
N PRO A 138 3.61 -8.94 -10.56
CA PRO A 138 2.48 -8.92 -11.49
C PRO A 138 1.83 -10.29 -11.72
N GLY A 139 0.50 -10.36 -11.59
CA GLY A 139 -0.27 -11.57 -11.93
C GLY A 139 -0.08 -12.78 -11.02
N VAL A 140 0.83 -12.72 -10.04
CA VAL A 140 1.07 -13.83 -9.11
C VAL A 140 0.04 -13.81 -7.99
N SER A 141 -0.73 -14.89 -7.90
CA SER A 141 -1.68 -15.11 -6.80
C SER A 141 -0.93 -15.45 -5.51
N THR A 142 -1.33 -14.83 -4.41
CA THR A 142 -0.80 -15.10 -3.08
C THR A 142 -1.89 -15.26 -2.03
N ALA A 143 -1.47 -15.71 -0.85
CA ALA A 143 -2.34 -15.94 0.30
C ALA A 143 -1.87 -15.12 1.51
N LEU A 144 -2.84 -14.77 2.35
CA LEU A 144 -2.68 -14.11 3.62
C LEU A 144 -3.31 -14.98 4.72
N SER A 145 -2.58 -15.16 5.81
CA SER A 145 -3.12 -15.70 7.05
C SER A 145 -2.67 -14.88 8.25
N ILE A 146 -3.46 -14.94 9.30
CA ILE A 146 -3.17 -14.34 10.60
C ILE A 146 -3.45 -15.36 11.69
N VAL A 147 -2.54 -15.48 12.66
CA VAL A 147 -2.70 -16.31 13.84
C VAL A 147 -2.26 -15.55 15.10
N PRO A 148 -2.96 -15.71 16.24
CA PRO A 148 -2.51 -15.13 17.49
C PRO A 148 -1.23 -15.84 17.96
N ARG A 149 -0.31 -15.11 18.62
CA ARG A 149 0.86 -15.74 19.25
C ARG A 149 0.52 -16.54 20.50
N THR A 150 -0.56 -16.15 21.18
CA THR A 150 -1.05 -16.80 22.40
C THR A 150 -2.53 -17.12 22.26
N THR A 151 -3.38 -16.10 22.31
CA THR A 151 -4.83 -16.20 22.21
C THR A 151 -5.39 -14.97 21.50
N GLY A 152 -6.66 -15.03 21.11
CA GLY A 152 -7.39 -13.90 20.55
C GLY A 152 -7.91 -14.14 19.14
N ALA A 153 -8.61 -13.14 18.63
CA ALA A 153 -9.22 -13.14 17.31
C ALA A 153 -9.00 -11.77 16.66
N ALA A 154 -8.75 -11.79 15.36
CA ALA A 154 -8.51 -10.58 14.57
C ALA A 154 -8.80 -10.83 13.10
N ASN A 155 -8.99 -9.73 12.39
CA ASN A 155 -9.04 -9.66 10.94
C ASN A 155 -7.80 -8.91 10.45
N ALA A 156 -7.14 -9.46 9.43
CA ALA A 156 -6.08 -8.78 8.70
C ALA A 156 -6.57 -8.47 7.29
N THR A 157 -6.75 -7.19 6.99
CA THR A 157 -7.10 -6.71 5.66
C THR A 157 -5.84 -6.28 4.93
N VAL A 158 -5.57 -6.88 3.77
CA VAL A 158 -4.54 -6.43 2.83
C VAL A 158 -5.15 -5.54 1.76
N ARG A 159 -4.47 -4.45 1.45
CA ARG A 159 -4.69 -3.59 0.29
C ARG A 159 -3.48 -3.72 -0.62
N LEU A 160 -3.72 -4.08 -1.87
CA LEU A 160 -2.68 -4.21 -2.89
C LEU A 160 -3.08 -3.37 -4.09
N LEU A 161 -2.31 -2.32 -4.35
CA LEU A 161 -2.56 -1.42 -5.47
C LEU A 161 -1.93 -1.99 -6.74
N ASP A 162 -2.67 -1.95 -7.84
CA ASP A 162 -2.12 -2.21 -9.17
C ASP A 162 -1.00 -1.20 -9.45
N THR A 163 0.23 -1.70 -9.54
CA THR A 163 1.42 -0.84 -9.65
C THR A 163 2.03 -0.95 -11.05
N TYR A 164 2.26 0.20 -11.69
CA TYR A 164 2.80 0.28 -13.04
C TYR A 164 4.02 1.18 -13.13
N ILE A 165 4.88 0.97 -14.13
CA ILE A 165 5.89 1.93 -14.59
C ILE A 165 5.67 2.25 -16.07
#